data_AF-A0A2R6NWX9-F1
#
_entry.id   AF-A0A2R6NWX9-F1
#
_cell.length_a   1.000
_cell.length_b   1.000
_cell.length_c   1.000
_cell.angle_alpha   90.00
_cell.angle_beta   90.00
_cell.angle_gamma   90.00
#
_symmetry.space_group_name_H-M   'P 1'
#
loop_
_entity.id
_entity.type
_entity.pdbx_description
1 polymer ?
#
loop_
_entity_poly.entity_id
_entity_poly.type
_entity_poly.pdbx_seq_one_letter_code
_entity_poly.pdbx_strand_id
1 'polypeptide(L)'
;MAAQPATSEWLQEQLSTLLASPHIHFSHPKFPGAHMRMGPGPIDVFSTKFANMFTSDATGTVAGTQVDKDGLKESLLALQKQWNPDSAKFVPMDPPSADYTVRSVVICPHNILVSSKSWQMATSFSWTPKQSETSLQVGASASVQEEGGLQRINVLNLDGDPSMFASADAGTQ
;
A
#
# COMPACT_ATOMS: atom_id res chain seq x y z
N MET A 1 -24.01 11.08 -2.93
CA MET A 1 -23.88 9.71 -2.42
C MET A 1 -22.90 9.78 -1.26
N ALA A 2 -23.28 9.37 -0.05
CA ALA A 2 -22.39 9.43 1.10
C ALA A 2 -21.24 8.41 0.91
N ALA A 3 -20.00 8.85 1.04
CA ALA A 3 -18.84 7.96 0.98
C ALA A 3 -18.98 6.89 2.07
N GLN A 4 -19.03 5.62 1.67
CA GLN A 4 -19.05 4.50 2.62
C GLN A 4 -17.80 4.58 3.49
N PRO A 5 -17.91 4.39 4.82
CA PRO A 5 -16.73 4.37 5.67
C PRO A 5 -15.78 3.27 5.18
N ALA A 6 -14.50 3.58 5.06
CA ALA A 6 -13.50 2.57 4.73
C ALA A 6 -13.46 1.53 5.85
N THR A 7 -13.67 0.26 5.52
CA THR A 7 -13.71 -0.88 6.44
C THR A 7 -12.44 -1.73 6.33
N SER A 8 -12.22 -2.62 7.29
CA SER A 8 -11.14 -3.61 7.19
C SER A 8 -11.28 -4.50 5.94
N GLU A 9 -12.51 -4.77 5.48
CA GLU A 9 -12.78 -5.50 4.23
C GLU A 9 -12.30 -4.70 3.01
N TRP A 10 -12.57 -3.39 2.98
CA TRP A 10 -12.06 -2.52 1.91
C TRP A 10 -10.53 -2.58 1.81
N LEU A 11 -9.82 -2.50 2.95
CA LEU A 11 -8.35 -2.61 2.95
C LEU A 11 -7.87 -3.98 2.45
N GLN A 12 -8.57 -5.06 2.82
CA GLN A 12 -8.25 -6.41 2.35
C GLN A 12 -8.40 -6.52 0.83
N GLU A 13 -9.50 -6.02 0.27
CA GLU A 13 -9.71 -6.02 -1.18
C GLU A 13 -8.64 -5.21 -1.91
N GLN A 14 -8.28 -4.05 -1.38
CA GLN A 14 -7.22 -3.20 -1.93
C GLN A 14 -5.86 -3.91 -1.91
N LEU A 15 -5.43 -4.45 -0.76
CA LEU A 15 -4.15 -5.15 -0.63
C LEU A 15 -4.10 -6.44 -1.45
N SER A 16 -5.16 -7.25 -1.42
CA SER A 16 -5.28 -8.46 -2.24
C SER A 16 -5.16 -8.13 -3.72
N THR A 17 -5.90 -7.11 -4.18
CA THR A 17 -5.86 -6.64 -5.57
C THR A 17 -4.49 -6.11 -5.95
N LEU A 18 -3.83 -5.35 -5.08
CA LEU A 18 -2.52 -4.78 -5.33
C LEU A 18 -1.44 -5.87 -5.43
N LEU A 19 -1.40 -6.80 -4.47
CA LEU A 19 -0.43 -7.90 -4.43
C LEU A 19 -0.65 -8.94 -5.54
N ALA A 20 -1.89 -9.12 -6.01
CA ALA A 20 -2.20 -9.97 -7.15
C ALA A 20 -1.96 -9.28 -8.51
N SER A 21 -1.73 -7.97 -8.54
CA SER A 21 -1.53 -7.25 -9.80
C SER A 21 -0.15 -7.56 -10.38
N PRO A 22 0.01 -7.72 -11.71
CA PRO A 22 1.30 -7.96 -12.32
C PRO A 22 2.20 -6.71 -12.21
N HIS A 23 3.47 -6.91 -11.85
CA HIS A 23 4.52 -5.89 -11.95
C HIS A 23 5.38 -6.20 -13.18
N ILE A 24 5.37 -5.31 -14.16
CA ILE A 24 6.07 -5.51 -15.42
C ILE A 24 7.32 -4.63 -15.38
N HIS A 25 8.49 -5.24 -15.18
CA HIS A 25 9.76 -4.55 -15.34
C HIS A 25 9.99 -4.22 -16.81
N PHE A 26 9.73 -2.97 -17.19
CA PHE A 26 10.11 -2.47 -18.50
C PHE A 26 11.62 -2.23 -18.52
N SER A 27 12.35 -3.25 -18.95
CA SER A 27 13.67 -3.03 -19.53
C SER A 27 13.44 -2.27 -20.83
N HIS A 28 13.43 -0.93 -20.79
CA HIS A 28 13.38 -0.10 -21.98
C HIS A 28 14.50 -0.58 -22.91
N PRO A 29 14.21 -1.19 -24.07
CA PRO A 29 15.26 -1.46 -25.01
C PRO A 29 15.76 -0.10 -25.48
N LYS A 30 16.96 0.29 -25.04
CA LYS A 30 17.66 1.48 -25.51
C LYS A 30 17.99 1.24 -26.99
N PHE A 31 17.04 1.50 -27.88
CA PHE A 31 17.29 1.54 -29.31
C PHE A 31 17.87 2.92 -29.64
N PRO A 32 19.15 3.02 -30.04
CA PRO A 32 19.75 4.28 -30.47
C PRO A 32 19.10 4.72 -31.79
N GLY A 33 18.33 5.80 -31.77
CA GLY A 33 17.84 6.48 -32.97
C GLY A 33 16.32 6.67 -33.10
N ALA A 34 15.49 6.15 -32.20
CA ALA A 34 14.03 6.28 -32.31
C ALA A 34 13.51 7.59 -31.68
N HIS A 35 13.57 8.69 -32.44
CA HIS A 35 12.80 9.92 -32.21
C HIS A 35 11.31 9.74 -32.57
N MET A 36 10.70 8.63 -32.17
CA MET A 36 9.29 8.38 -32.43
C MET A 36 8.51 8.62 -31.15
N ARG A 37 7.47 9.45 -31.26
CA ARG A 37 6.35 9.56 -30.31
C ARG A 37 5.98 8.17 -29.80
N MET A 38 6.56 7.76 -28.68
CA MET A 38 6.09 6.57 -27.98
C MET A 38 4.78 7.00 -27.33
N GLY A 39 3.67 6.42 -27.81
CA GLY A 39 2.41 6.44 -27.08
C GLY A 39 2.64 5.98 -25.63
N PRO A 40 1.69 6.24 -24.71
CA PRO A 40 1.87 5.89 -23.31
C PRO A 40 2.35 4.45 -23.25
N GLY A 41 3.59 4.28 -22.80
CA GLY A 41 4.21 2.97 -22.73
C GLY A 41 3.28 2.03 -21.96
N PRO A 42 3.38 0.72 -22.21
CA PRO A 42 2.63 -0.24 -21.42
C PRO A 42 2.78 0.09 -19.93
N ILE A 43 1.63 0.30 -19.29
CA ILE A 43 1.56 0.86 -17.95
C ILE A 43 1.85 -0.27 -16.95
N ASP A 44 2.69 0.01 -15.96
CA ASP A 44 2.85 -0.88 -14.82
C ASP A 44 1.57 -0.83 -13.97
N VAL A 45 0.80 -1.92 -14.00
CA VAL A 45 -0.52 -2.01 -13.37
C VAL A 45 -0.40 -1.88 -11.85
N PHE A 46 0.65 -2.48 -11.27
CA PHE A 46 0.95 -2.35 -9.85
C PHE A 46 1.18 -0.88 -9.46
N SER A 47 2.10 -0.19 -10.13
CA SER A 47 2.43 1.22 -9.85
C SER A 47 1.23 2.13 -10.06
N THR A 48 0.40 1.85 -11.07
CA THR A 48 -0.81 2.62 -11.35
C THR A 48 -1.84 2.45 -10.24
N LYS A 49 -2.08 1.21 -9.79
CA LYS A 49 -2.99 0.95 -8.66
C LYS A 49 -2.43 1.55 -7.38
N PHE A 50 -1.15 1.38 -7.10
CA PHE A 50 -0.48 1.99 -5.96
C PHE A 50 -0.64 3.52 -5.97
N ALA A 51 -0.38 4.19 -7.10
CA ALA A 51 -0.54 5.64 -7.20
C ALA A 51 -1.98 6.12 -7.00
N ASN A 52 -2.98 5.33 -7.41
CA ASN A 52 -4.39 5.65 -7.22
C ASN A 52 -4.91 5.35 -5.80
N MET A 53 -4.30 4.36 -5.13
CA MET A 53 -4.72 3.86 -3.83
C MET A 53 -4.11 4.66 -2.68
N PHE A 54 -2.94 5.27 -2.88
CA PHE A 54 -2.24 6.05 -1.88
C PHE A 54 -2.28 7.56 -2.20
N THR A 55 -2.33 8.38 -1.16
CA THR A 55 -2.20 9.84 -1.29
C THR A 55 -0.81 10.21 -1.83
N SER A 56 -0.65 11.45 -2.30
CA SER A 56 0.65 11.89 -2.83
C SER A 56 1.73 11.90 -1.74
N ASP A 57 1.35 12.28 -0.53
CA ASP A 57 2.20 12.39 0.66
C ASP A 57 2.08 11.16 1.58
N ALA A 58 1.74 10.00 1.02
CA ALA A 58 1.56 8.80 1.81
C ALA A 58 2.87 8.38 2.51
N THR A 59 2.77 7.99 3.76
CA THR A 59 3.90 7.53 4.58
C THR A 59 3.56 6.24 5.28
N GLY A 60 4.53 5.61 5.90
CA GLY A 60 4.27 4.37 6.60
C GLY A 60 5.42 3.87 7.42
N THR A 61 5.20 2.70 7.99
CA THR A 61 6.23 1.97 8.74
C THR A 61 6.22 0.52 8.27
N VAL A 62 7.40 -0.03 8.00
CA VAL A 62 7.59 -1.41 7.54
C VAL A 62 8.56 -2.10 8.48
N ALA A 63 8.11 -3.16 9.16
CA ALA A 63 8.88 -3.88 10.17
C ALA A 63 9.53 -2.92 11.21
N GLY A 64 8.77 -1.91 11.65
CA GLY A 64 9.23 -0.89 12.60
C GLY A 64 10.07 0.25 12.00
N THR A 65 10.38 0.23 10.70
CA THR A 65 11.15 1.29 10.03
C THR A 65 10.24 2.26 9.29
N GLN A 66 10.34 3.56 9.59
CA GLN A 66 9.57 4.58 8.89
C GLN A 66 10.05 4.75 7.45
N VAL A 67 9.11 4.76 6.51
CA VAL A 67 9.36 4.84 5.08
C VAL A 67 8.37 5.80 4.41
N ASP A 68 8.83 6.47 3.37
CA ASP A 68 7.99 7.27 2.48
C ASP A 68 7.23 6.39 1.48
N LYS A 69 6.35 7.02 0.70
CA LYS A 69 5.57 6.39 -0.36
C LYS A 69 6.38 5.46 -1.27
N ASP A 70 7.59 5.86 -1.67
CA ASP A 70 8.43 5.03 -2.54
C ASP A 70 8.96 3.79 -1.81
N GLY A 71 9.40 3.92 -0.55
CA GLY A 71 9.81 2.79 0.28
C GLY A 71 8.67 1.83 0.61
N LEU A 72 7.44 2.33 0.78
CA LEU A 72 6.24 1.49 0.88
C LEU A 72 6.00 0.68 -0.39
N LYS A 73 6.15 1.32 -1.55
CA LYS A 73 6.01 0.67 -2.85
C LYS A 73 7.03 -0.46 -3.01
N GLU A 74 8.30 -0.19 -2.71
CA GLU A 74 9.37 -1.19 -2.79
C GLU A 74 9.14 -2.36 -1.84
N SER A 75 8.68 -2.08 -0.62
CA SER A 75 8.36 -3.11 0.38
C SER A 75 7.18 -3.99 -0.06
N LEU A 76 6.14 -3.40 -0.65
CA LEU A 76 5.00 -4.14 -1.21
C LEU A 76 5.39 -4.94 -2.46
N LEU A 77 6.33 -4.45 -3.28
CA LEU A 77 6.91 -5.20 -4.39
C LEU A 77 7.72 -6.40 -3.90
N ALA A 78 8.48 -6.25 -2.81
CA ALA A 78 9.21 -7.38 -2.20
C ALA A 78 8.23 -8.47 -1.74
N LEU A 79 7.13 -8.09 -1.08
CA LEU A 79 6.05 -9.00 -0.71
C LEU A 79 5.41 -9.67 -1.94
N GLN A 80 5.11 -8.89 -2.98
CA GLN A 80 4.50 -9.38 -4.21
C GLN A 80 5.33 -10.48 -4.89
N LYS A 81 6.67 -10.42 -4.82
CA LYS A 81 7.56 -11.46 -5.39
C LYS A 81 7.33 -12.83 -4.74
N GLN A 82 6.99 -12.86 -3.46
CA GLN A 82 6.75 -14.08 -2.69
C GLN A 82 5.26 -14.40 -2.52
N TRP A 83 4.38 -13.49 -2.96
CA TRP A 83 2.94 -13.60 -2.82
C TRP A 83 2.39 -14.80 -3.60
N ASN A 84 1.47 -15.51 -2.96
CA ASN A 84 0.77 -16.63 -3.54
C ASN A 84 -0.74 -16.46 -3.33
N PRO A 85 -1.50 -16.04 -4.37
CA PRO A 85 -2.92 -15.74 -4.21
C PRO A 85 -3.74 -16.98 -3.82
N ASP A 86 -3.33 -18.18 -4.25
CA ASP A 86 -4.02 -19.43 -3.95
C ASP A 86 -3.96 -19.84 -2.46
N SER A 87 -2.93 -19.39 -1.74
CA SER A 87 -2.72 -19.70 -0.31
C SER A 87 -2.97 -18.49 0.60
N ALA A 88 -3.27 -17.33 0.02
CA ALA A 88 -3.49 -16.09 0.74
C ALA A 88 -4.80 -16.11 1.52
N LYS A 89 -4.73 -15.72 2.79
CA LYS A 89 -5.88 -15.58 3.68
C LYS A 89 -5.82 -14.24 4.38
N PHE A 90 -6.94 -13.52 4.36
CA PHE A 90 -7.09 -12.25 5.06
C PHE A 90 -7.98 -12.45 6.29
N VAL A 91 -7.64 -11.74 7.36
CA VAL A 91 -8.40 -11.70 8.60
C VAL A 91 -8.61 -10.22 8.96
N PRO A 92 -9.85 -9.76 9.14
CA PRO A 92 -10.10 -8.43 9.67
C PRO A 92 -9.53 -8.34 11.08
N MET A 93 -8.78 -7.28 11.36
CA MET A 93 -8.35 -6.96 12.72
C MET A 93 -9.13 -5.75 13.20
N ASP A 94 -9.38 -5.71 14.50
CA ASP A 94 -9.83 -4.49 15.15
C ASP A 94 -8.68 -3.48 15.06
N PRO A 95 -8.91 -2.25 14.55
CA PRO A 95 -7.87 -1.23 14.59
C PRO A 95 -7.49 -0.98 16.06
N PRO A 96 -6.20 -0.73 16.37
CA PRO A 96 -5.79 -0.41 17.74
C PRO A 96 -6.50 0.89 18.17
N SER A 97 -7.63 0.73 18.86
CA SER A 97 -8.51 1.76 19.40
C SER A 97 -9.25 2.63 18.36
N ALA A 98 -10.50 2.26 18.10
CA ALA A 98 -11.52 3.03 17.37
C ALA A 98 -11.92 4.40 18.01
N ASP A 99 -11.08 5.00 18.86
CA ASP A 99 -11.37 6.26 19.57
C ASP A 99 -10.55 7.47 19.04
N TYR A 100 -9.84 7.29 17.93
CA TYR A 100 -9.17 8.39 17.23
C TYR A 100 -10.00 8.73 15.97
N THR A 101 -11.11 9.43 16.13
CA THR A 101 -11.45 10.41 15.08
C THR A 101 -10.58 11.61 15.39
N VAL A 102 -9.36 11.69 14.85
CA VAL A 102 -8.65 12.98 14.89
C VAL A 102 -9.40 13.93 13.99
N ARG A 103 -10.30 14.66 14.64
CA ARG A 103 -10.68 16.00 14.22
C ARG A 103 -9.39 16.81 14.30
N SER A 104 -8.63 16.84 13.21
CA SER A 104 -7.50 17.76 13.10
C SER A 104 -8.09 19.16 13.13
N VAL A 105 -8.04 19.83 14.30
CA VAL A 105 -8.53 21.19 14.47
C VAL A 105 -7.43 22.12 13.97
N VAL A 106 -7.51 22.52 12.71
CA VAL A 106 -6.70 23.63 12.21
C VAL A 106 -7.37 24.93 12.65
N ILE A 107 -6.80 25.60 13.65
CA ILE A 107 -7.26 26.94 14.08
C ILE A 107 -6.66 27.98 13.12
N CYS A 108 -7.38 28.29 12.04
CA CYS A 108 -7.11 29.48 11.24
C CYS A 108 -7.74 30.72 11.91
N PRO A 109 -7.17 31.93 11.77
CA PRO A 109 -7.70 33.16 12.39
C PRO A 109 -9.12 33.56 11.93
N HIS A 110 -9.71 32.84 10.97
CA HIS A 110 -11.09 32.99 10.52
C HIS A 110 -11.85 31.64 10.55
N ASN A 111 -12.06 31.11 11.76
CA ASN A 111 -13.15 30.22 12.20
C ASN A 111 -13.82 29.26 11.17
N ILE A 112 -13.05 28.44 10.45
CA ILE A 112 -13.58 27.28 9.70
C ILE A 112 -12.90 26.02 10.23
N LEU A 113 -13.69 25.17 10.93
CA LEU A 113 -13.27 23.82 11.29
C LEU A 113 -13.25 22.94 10.03
N VAL A 114 -12.07 22.61 9.52
CA VAL A 114 -11.90 21.52 8.54
C VAL A 114 -11.76 20.21 9.31
N SER A 115 -12.88 19.52 9.54
CA SER A 115 -12.89 18.17 10.10
C SER A 115 -12.45 17.18 9.02
N SER A 116 -11.15 16.90 8.93
CA SER A 116 -10.62 15.85 8.05
C SER A 116 -11.00 14.50 8.64
N LYS A 117 -11.96 13.80 8.01
CA LYS A 117 -12.39 12.48 8.45
C LYS A 117 -11.37 11.45 7.99
N SER A 118 -10.50 11.00 8.89
CA SER A 118 -9.59 9.88 8.64
C SER A 118 -10.16 8.59 9.24
N TRP A 119 -10.17 7.51 8.47
CA TRP A 119 -10.59 6.19 8.94
C TRP A 119 -9.37 5.34 9.26
N GLN A 120 -9.37 4.67 10.42
CA GLN A 120 -8.36 3.67 10.75
C GLN A 120 -8.93 2.27 10.56
N MET A 121 -8.13 1.41 9.95
CA MET A 121 -8.49 0.02 9.74
C MET A 121 -7.26 -0.87 9.87
N ALA A 122 -7.49 -2.12 10.26
CA ALA A 122 -6.43 -3.10 10.37
C ALA A 122 -6.89 -4.44 9.77
N THR A 123 -5.94 -5.15 9.18
CA THR A 123 -6.13 -6.51 8.71
C THR A 123 -4.82 -7.25 8.84
N SER A 124 -4.89 -8.55 9.10
CA SER A 124 -3.73 -9.41 8.96
C SER A 124 -3.95 -10.33 7.78
N PHE A 125 -2.88 -10.60 7.04
CA PHE A 125 -2.90 -11.57 5.98
C PHE A 125 -1.74 -12.54 6.10
N SER A 126 -2.02 -13.79 5.76
CA SER A 126 -1.03 -14.86 5.75
C SER A 126 -1.07 -15.61 4.43
N TRP A 127 0.09 -16.07 3.97
CA TRP A 127 0.22 -16.85 2.74
C TRP A 127 1.41 -17.80 2.86
N THR A 128 1.38 -18.84 2.05
CA THR A 128 2.50 -19.78 1.92
C THR A 128 3.28 -19.43 0.65
N PRO A 129 4.55 -18.97 0.76
CA PRO A 129 5.37 -18.63 -0.40
C PRO A 129 5.57 -19.84 -1.30
N LYS A 130 5.71 -19.60 -2.61
CA LYS A 130 5.84 -20.69 -3.61
C LYS A 130 7.04 -21.62 -3.39
N GLN A 131 8.06 -21.15 -2.66
CA GLN A 131 9.31 -21.87 -2.38
C GLN A 131 9.51 -22.19 -0.89
N SER A 132 8.48 -22.03 -0.05
CA SER A 132 8.58 -22.32 1.38
C SER A 132 7.38 -23.11 1.86
N GLU A 133 7.64 -24.00 2.82
CA GLU A 133 6.59 -24.73 3.55
C GLU A 133 6.07 -23.94 4.77
N THR A 134 6.75 -22.85 5.11
CA THR A 134 6.39 -21.97 6.23
C THR A 134 5.45 -20.87 5.76
N SER A 135 4.25 -20.82 6.35
CA SER A 135 3.33 -19.70 6.14
C SER A 135 3.87 -18.43 6.78
N LEU A 136 3.87 -17.35 6.01
CA LEU A 136 4.21 -16.01 6.46
C LEU A 136 2.94 -15.29 6.90
N GLN A 137 3.06 -14.40 7.88
CA GLN A 137 1.96 -13.55 8.34
C GLN A 137 2.44 -12.11 8.44
N VAL A 138 1.61 -11.20 7.97
CA VAL A 138 1.81 -9.75 8.04
C VAL A 138 0.56 -9.10 8.63
N GLY A 139 0.74 -8.21 9.60
CA GLY A 139 -0.26 -7.27 10.05
C GLY A 139 -0.17 -5.99 9.22
N ALA A 140 -1.30 -5.49 8.73
CA ALA A 140 -1.40 -4.23 8.04
C ALA A 140 -2.40 -3.32 8.75
N SER A 141 -1.99 -2.11 9.08
CA SER A 141 -2.89 -1.07 9.57
C SER A 141 -2.78 0.17 8.70
N ALA A 142 -3.93 0.74 8.32
CA ALA A 142 -4.00 1.86 7.40
C ALA A 142 -4.82 3.00 7.98
N SER A 143 -4.39 4.23 7.70
CA SER A 143 -5.20 5.43 7.86
C SER A 143 -5.62 5.92 6.47
N VAL A 144 -6.91 6.01 6.23
CA VAL A 144 -7.52 6.42 4.96
C VAL A 144 -8.07 7.82 5.10
N GLN A 145 -7.87 8.63 4.07
CA GLN A 145 -8.44 9.97 3.95
C GLN A 145 -9.10 10.15 2.58
N GLU A 146 -9.96 11.17 2.47
CA GLU A 146 -10.53 11.56 1.19
C GLU A 146 -9.61 12.58 0.51
N GLU A 147 -9.16 12.29 -0.71
CA GLU A 147 -8.35 13.17 -1.54
C GLU A 147 -8.93 13.21 -2.95
N GLY A 148 -9.30 14.40 -3.43
CA GLY A 148 -9.92 14.56 -4.75
C GLY A 148 -11.28 13.84 -4.90
N GLY A 149 -12.01 13.65 -3.79
CA GLY A 149 -13.29 12.93 -3.77
C GLY A 149 -13.18 11.41 -3.82
N LEU A 150 -11.96 10.86 -3.70
CA LEU A 150 -11.68 9.43 -3.64
C LEU A 150 -11.05 9.07 -2.29
N GLN A 151 -11.34 7.86 -1.80
CA GLN A 151 -10.70 7.31 -0.60
C GLN A 151 -9.31 6.82 -0.94
N ARG A 152 -8.30 7.31 -0.21
CA ARG A 152 -6.89 6.96 -0.40
C ARG A 152 -6.21 6.68 0.93
N ILE A 153 -5.27 5.74 0.93
CA ILE A 153 -4.43 5.43 2.07
C ILE A 153 -3.39 6.55 2.24
N ASN A 154 -3.40 7.19 3.40
CA ASN A 154 -2.43 8.21 3.78
C ASN A 154 -1.29 7.64 4.62
N VAL A 155 -1.60 6.71 5.52
CA VAL A 155 -0.59 6.03 6.33
C VAL A 155 -0.79 4.54 6.21
N LEU A 156 0.26 3.77 5.92
CA LEU A 156 0.23 2.31 5.95
C LEU A 156 1.35 1.78 6.84
N ASN A 157 1.01 0.99 7.83
CA ASN A 157 1.94 0.26 8.66
C ASN A 157 1.87 -1.23 8.32
N LEU A 158 3.02 -1.83 8.03
CA LEU A 158 3.19 -3.25 7.76
C LEU A 158 4.08 -3.84 8.86
N ASP A 159 3.48 -4.67 9.69
CA ASP A 159 4.13 -5.40 10.76
C ASP A 159 4.32 -6.86 10.33
N GLY A 160 5.55 -7.35 10.39
CA GLY A 160 5.91 -8.68 9.92
C GLY A 160 7.41 -8.88 9.99
N ASP A 161 7.89 -10.06 9.55
CA ASP A 161 9.32 -10.33 9.56
C ASP A 161 10.06 -9.40 8.58
N PRO A 162 11.10 -8.67 9.01
CA PRO A 162 11.82 -7.70 8.18
C PRO A 162 12.43 -8.34 6.92
N SER A 163 12.79 -9.62 6.98
CA SER A 163 13.39 -10.35 5.85
C SER A 163 12.42 -10.53 4.68
N MET A 164 11.11 -10.43 4.92
CA MET A 164 10.08 -10.50 3.88
C MET A 164 9.98 -9.21 3.06
N PHE A 165 10.38 -8.08 3.66
CA PHE A 165 10.36 -6.76 3.04
C PHE A 165 11.72 -6.38 2.43
N ALA A 166 12.80 -7.06 2.83
CA ALA A 166 14.07 -6.97 2.15
C ALA A 166 13.93 -7.50 0.72
N SER A 167 14.03 -6.62 -0.29
CA SER A 167 14.33 -7.08 -1.64
C SER A 167 15.59 -7.93 -1.55
N ALA A 168 15.54 -9.17 -2.02
CA ALA A 168 16.67 -10.10 -2.06
C ALA A 168 17.77 -9.66 -3.05
N ASP A 169 18.25 -8.43 -2.88
CA ASP A 169 19.46 -7.86 -3.47
C ASP A 169 20.39 -7.45 -2.31
N ALA A 170 20.68 -8.40 -1.42
CA ALA A 170 21.87 -8.40 -0.60
C ALA A 170 22.88 -9.35 -1.25
N GLY A 171 23.23 -9.03 -2.50
CA GLY A 171 24.28 -9.70 -3.25
C GLY A 171 25.32 -8.67 -3.66
N THR A 172 26.53 -8.82 -3.10
CA THR A 172 27.82 -8.21 -3.50
C THR A 172 28.31 -7.04 -2.63
N GLN A 173 29.17 -7.34 -1.66
CA GLN A 173 30.62 -7.37 -1.89
C GLN A 173 31.32 -8.31 -0.90
#